data_AF-A0ABD2WE11-F1
#
_entry.id   AF-A0ABD2WE11-F1
#
_cell.length_a   1.000
_cell.length_b   1.000
_cell.length_c   1.000
_cell.angle_alpha   90.00
_cell.angle_beta   90.00
_cell.angle_gamma   90.00
#
_symmetry.space_group_name_H-M   'P 1'
#
loop_
_entity.id
_entity.type
_entity.pdbx_description
1 polymer ?
#
loop_
_entity_poly.entity_id
_entity_poly.type
_entity_poly.pdbx_seq_one_letter_code
_entity_poly.pdbx_strand_id
1 'polypeptide(L)'
;MLFHIEQCSLDLIPSKPTNHDSEAGTWTDLAIVDSISLVSNYTKSDVPFISGHDYFFFDYSIAAVVPTTKTHLTRSFNNIDYRLFNEQLGNG
;
A
#
# COMPACT_ATOMS: atom_id res chain seq x y z
N MET A 1 10.55 10.21 17.86
CA MET A 1 9.49 9.77 16.93
C MET A 1 9.38 10.72 15.74
N LEU A 2 9.03 11.99 15.92
CA LEU A 2 8.99 13.01 14.83
C LEU A 2 10.31 13.11 14.02
N PHE A 3 11.47 13.12 14.70
CA PHE A 3 12.77 13.16 14.03
C PHE A 3 13.07 11.98 13.08
N HIS A 4 12.46 10.81 13.28
CA HIS A 4 12.67 9.65 12.41
C HIS A 4 11.78 9.69 11.16
N ILE A 5 10.65 10.38 11.23
CA ILE A 5 9.71 10.53 10.11
C ILE A 5 10.37 11.36 9.00
N GLU A 6 10.99 12.47 9.37
CA GLU A 6 11.71 13.34 8.44
C GLU A 6 12.92 12.65 7.80
N GLN A 7 13.66 11.84 8.56
CA GLN A 7 14.82 11.10 8.05
C GLN A 7 14.44 10.03 7.02
N CYS A 8 13.22 9.49 7.09
CA CYS A 8 12.73 8.48 6.17
C CYS A 8 11.99 9.07 4.95
N SER A 9 11.98 10.39 4.78
CA SER A 9 11.17 11.07 3.75
C SER A 9 9.69 10.69 3.81
N LEU A 10 9.18 10.57 5.04
CA LEU A 10 7.77 10.31 5.31
C LEU A 10 7.12 11.57 5.89
N ASP A 11 5.81 11.69 5.73
CA ASP A 11 4.99 12.74 6.30
C ASP A 11 4.04 12.16 7.35
N LEU A 12 3.91 12.87 8.47
CA LEU A 12 2.90 12.57 9.48
C LEU A 12 1.57 13.23 9.09
N ILE A 13 0.48 12.48 9.06
CA ILE A 13 -0.86 13.07 8.92
C ILE A 13 -1.11 14.02 10.10
N PRO A 14 -1.59 15.26 9.89
CA PRO A 14 -1.80 16.24 10.95
C PRO A 14 -2.71 15.65 12.04
N SER A 15 -2.09 15.14 13.09
CA SER A 15 -2.79 14.47 14.17
C SER A 15 -2.93 15.45 15.33
N LYS A 16 -4.04 15.30 16.06
CA LYS A 16 -4.18 15.75 17.44
C LYS A 16 -4.11 14.49 18.30
N PRO A 17 -4.03 14.59 19.64
CA PRO A 17 -4.26 13.43 20.49
C PRO A 17 -5.51 12.66 20.02
N THR A 18 -5.36 11.35 19.87
CA THR A 18 -6.41 10.44 19.40
C THR A 18 -6.95 9.60 20.52
N ASN A 19 -6.25 9.45 21.64
CA ASN A 19 -6.73 8.71 22.79
C ASN A 19 -6.87 9.64 23.98
N HIS A 20 -7.99 9.57 24.67
CA HIS A 20 -8.34 10.38 25.82
C HIS A 20 -8.54 9.47 27.02
N ASP A 21 -7.60 9.53 27.96
CA ASP A 21 -7.80 9.02 29.31
C ASP A 21 -8.19 10.17 30.24
N SER A 22 -8.67 9.83 31.43
CA SER A 22 -9.06 10.72 32.52
C SER A 22 -8.00 11.77 32.89
N GLU A 23 -6.72 11.50 32.61
CA GLU A 23 -5.60 12.36 33.01
C GLU A 23 -4.92 13.08 31.83
N ALA A 24 -4.97 12.55 30.60
CA ALA A 24 -4.28 13.14 29.46
C ALA A 24 -4.76 12.62 28.10
N GLY A 25 -4.59 13.46 27.07
CA GLY A 25 -4.68 13.05 25.68
C GLY A 25 -3.35 12.47 25.18
N THR A 26 -3.35 11.27 24.60
CA THR A 26 -2.18 10.59 24.05
C THR A 26 -2.27 10.40 22.53
N TRP A 27 -1.11 10.24 21.88
CA TRP A 27 -0.94 10.12 20.42
C TRP A 27 -0.63 8.66 20.04
N THR A 28 -1.41 7.73 20.56
CA THR A 28 -1.20 6.29 20.34
C THR A 28 -1.54 5.86 18.92
N ASP A 29 -2.45 6.57 18.25
CA ASP A 29 -2.87 6.24 16.90
C ASP A 29 -2.28 7.27 15.93
N LEU A 30 -1.41 6.79 15.04
CA LEU A 30 -0.67 7.63 14.10
C LEU A 30 -0.82 7.06 12.68
N ALA A 31 -0.95 7.96 11.72
CA ALA A 31 -0.88 7.63 10.30
C ALA A 31 0.30 8.36 9.67
N ILE A 32 1.12 7.62 8.94
CA ILE A 32 2.31 8.11 8.26
C ILE A 32 2.17 7.75 6.79
N VAL A 33 2.46 8.71 5.92
CA VAL A 33 2.41 8.56 4.46
C VAL A 33 3.75 8.93 3.85
N ASP A 34 3.99 8.53 2.60
CA ASP A 34 5.16 8.93 1.82
C ASP A 34 5.02 10.34 1.21
N SER A 35 3.80 10.83 1.04
CA SER A 35 3.53 12.20 0.60
C SER A 35 2.19 12.72 1.13
N ILE A 36 2.24 13.80 1.90
CA ILE A 36 1.05 14.50 2.41
C ILE A 36 0.19 15.08 1.28
N SER A 37 0.78 15.33 0.10
CA SER A 37 0.06 15.85 -1.06
C SER A 37 -0.97 14.87 -1.65
N LEU A 38 -0.83 13.58 -1.35
CA LEU A 38 -1.75 12.52 -1.80
C LEU A 38 -2.91 12.30 -0.82
N VAL A 39 -2.91 13.01 0.31
CA VAL A 39 -3.90 12.90 1.37
C VAL A 39 -4.99 13.93 1.16
N SER A 40 -6.25 13.49 1.30
CA SER A 40 -7.43 14.37 1.24
C SER A 40 -8.46 13.95 2.29
N ASN A 41 -9.46 14.80 2.52
CA ASN A 41 -10.62 14.52 3.38
C ASN A 41 -10.29 14.04 4.80
N TYR A 42 -9.17 14.50 5.39
CA TYR A 42 -8.85 14.17 6.77
C TYR A 42 -9.95 14.67 7.72
N THR A 43 -10.44 13.77 8.57
CA THR A 43 -11.42 14.07 9.62
C THR A 43 -11.06 13.30 10.89
N LYS A 44 -11.33 13.91 12.04
CA LYS A 44 -11.27 13.29 13.36
C LYS A 44 -12.58 13.57 14.10
N SER A 45 -13.07 12.61 14.88
CA SER A 45 -14.23 12.81 15.73
C SER A 45 -13.91 13.82 16.84
N ASP A 46 -14.91 14.60 17.24
CA ASP A 46 -14.79 15.55 18.36
C ASP A 46 -14.88 14.87 19.72
N VAL A 47 -15.38 13.63 19.75
CA VAL A 47 -15.52 12.81 20.94
C VAL A 47 -14.95 11.40 20.71
N PRO A 48 -14.54 10.69 21.77
CA PRO A 48 -14.11 9.30 21.66
C PRO A 48 -15.19 8.42 21.04
N PHE A 49 -14.77 7.54 20.14
CA PHE A 49 -15.64 6.56 19.50
C PHE A 49 -15.65 5.24 20.28
N ILE A 50 -14.47 4.68 20.57
CA ILE A 50 -14.35 3.40 21.30
C ILE A 50 -13.15 3.42 22.26
N SER A 51 -13.38 3.00 23.50
CA SER A 51 -12.32 2.86 24.54
C SER A 51 -11.46 4.10 24.77
N GLY A 52 -12.03 5.30 24.67
CA GLY A 52 -11.28 6.56 24.81
C GLY A 52 -10.56 7.02 23.53
N HIS A 53 -10.55 6.20 22.47
CA HIS A 53 -9.99 6.56 21.18
C HIS A 53 -11.00 7.29 20.29
N ASP A 54 -10.57 8.40 19.74
CA ASP A 54 -11.21 9.12 18.66
C ASP A 54 -11.09 8.35 17.36
N TYR A 55 -12.16 8.40 16.59
CA TYR A 55 -12.15 7.93 15.23
C TYR A 55 -11.51 8.98 14.33
N PHE A 56 -10.59 8.59 13.45
CA PHE A 56 -10.12 9.46 12.37
C PHE A 56 -10.00 8.69 11.07
N PHE A 57 -10.16 9.40 9.96
CA PHE A 57 -9.98 8.86 8.63
C PHE A 57 -9.40 9.91 7.69
N PHE A 58 -8.84 9.44 6.58
CA PHE A 58 -8.38 10.24 5.46
C PHE A 58 -8.44 9.40 4.19
N ASP A 59 -8.60 10.06 3.06
CA ASP A 59 -8.48 9.43 1.75
C ASP A 59 -7.04 9.58 1.27
N TYR A 60 -6.47 8.51 0.73
CA TYR A 60 -5.12 8.49 0.19
C TYR A 60 -5.13 8.05 -1.28
N SER A 61 -4.59 8.91 -2.15
CA SER A 61 -4.61 8.70 -3.59
C SER A 61 -3.45 7.81 -4.02
N ILE A 62 -3.77 6.63 -4.57
CA ILE A 62 -2.79 5.69 -5.13
C ILE A 62 -2.95 5.65 -6.64
N ALA A 63 -1.85 5.83 -7.36
CA ALA A 63 -1.83 5.58 -8.80
C ALA A 63 -1.97 4.06 -9.04
N ALA A 64 -3.09 3.65 -9.64
CA ALA A 64 -3.26 2.26 -10.05
C ALA A 64 -2.31 1.96 -11.21
N VAL A 65 -1.42 0.98 -11.04
CA VAL A 65 -0.65 0.44 -12.15
C VAL A 65 -1.61 -0.34 -13.03
N VAL A 66 -1.86 0.14 -14.25
CA VAL A 66 -2.58 -0.64 -15.27
C VAL A 66 -1.71 -1.85 -15.58
N PRO A 67 -2.18 -3.09 -15.34
CA PRO A 67 -1.41 -4.27 -15.68
C PRO A 67 -1.15 -4.25 -17.19
N THR A 68 0.12 -4.15 -17.58
CA THR A 68 0.51 -4.41 -18.97
C THR A 68 0.16 -5.85 -19.29
N THR A 69 -0.57 -6.06 -20.38
CA THR A 69 -0.91 -7.39 -20.87
C THR A 69 0.41 -8.11 -21.18
N LYS A 70 0.82 -9.04 -20.32
CA LYS A 70 2.01 -9.85 -20.60
C LYS A 70 1.67 -10.80 -21.74
N THR A 71 2.31 -10.62 -22.89
CA THR A 71 2.23 -11.59 -23.98
C THR A 71 2.84 -12.91 -23.49
N HIS A 72 1.99 -13.87 -23.18
CA HIS A 72 2.45 -15.24 -22.89
C HIS A 72 2.76 -15.93 -24.23
N LEU A 73 4.03 -16.22 -24.47
CA LEU A 73 4.43 -17.13 -25.55
C LEU A 73 4.11 -18.56 -25.11
N THR A 74 2.97 -19.09 -25.56
CA THR A 74 2.63 -20.49 -25.38
C THR A 74 3.10 -21.29 -26.59
N ARG A 75 3.86 -22.36 -26.37
CA ARG A 75 4.13 -23.35 -27.41
C ARG A 75 3.02 -24.39 -27.38
N SER A 76 2.24 -24.49 -28.46
CA SER A 76 1.24 -25.55 -28.60
C SER A 76 1.94 -26.85 -29.00
N PHE A 77 1.64 -27.93 -28.28
CA PHE A 77 2.14 -29.27 -28.59
C PHE A 77 1.10 -30.16 -29.28
N ASN A 78 -0.09 -29.61 -29.56
CA ASN A 78 -1.20 -30.37 -30.13
C ASN A 78 -0.90 -30.90 -31.54
N ASN A 79 0.09 -30.32 -32.24
CA ASN A 79 0.56 -30.76 -33.55
C ASN A 79 2.10 -30.92 -33.55
N ILE A 80 2.68 -31.47 -32.49
CA ILE A 80 4.11 -31.80 -32.52
C ILE A 80 4.37 -32.82 -33.63
N ASP A 81 5.30 -32.48 -34.53
CA ASP A 81 5.96 -33.46 -35.38
C ASP A 81 7.11 -34.08 -34.58
N TYR A 82 6.84 -35.25 -33.97
CA TYR A 82 7.84 -35.96 -33.18
C TYR A 82 9.05 -36.41 -34.01
N ARG A 83 8.92 -36.52 -35.34
CA ARG A 83 10.04 -36.89 -36.21
C ARG A 83 11.02 -35.72 -36.32
N LEU A 84 10.51 -34.54 -36.65
CA LEU A 84 11.31 -33.31 -36.74
C LEU A 84 11.92 -32.94 -35.38
N PHE A 85 11.16 -33.12 -34.29
CA PHE A 85 11.63 -32.86 -32.92
C PHE A 85 12.82 -33.76 -32.53
N ASN A 86 12.75 -35.06 -32.86
CA ASN A 86 13.82 -35.99 -32.55
C ASN A 86 15.07 -35.79 -33.43
N GLU A 87 14.90 -35.38 -34.69
CA GLU A 87 16.01 -35.00 -35.59
C GLU A 87 16.78 -33.76 -35.05
N GLN A 88 16.08 -32.83 -34.40
CA GLN A 88 16.70 -31.65 -33.77
C GLN A 88 17.45 -31.99 -32.47
N LEU A 89 17.04 -33.03 -31.74
CA LEU A 89 17.71 -33.47 -30.52
C LEU A 89 18.93 -34.37 -30.78
N GLY A 90 18.98 -35.06 -31.93
CA GLY A 90 20.09 -35.95 -32.31
C GLY A 90 21.33 -35.26 -32.86
N ASN A 91 21.29 -33.94 -33.09
CA ASN A 91 22.40 -33.13 -33.61
C ASN A 91 23.04 -32.21 -32.55
N GLY A 92 22.84 -32.52 -31.26
CA GLY A 92 23.47 -31.83 -30.12
C GLY A 92 24.77 -32.47 -29.68
#